data_AF-A0A1B0DM31-F1
#
_entry.id   AF-A0A1B0DM31-F1
#
_cell.length_a   1.000
_cell.length_b   1.000
_cell.length_c   1.000
_cell.angle_alpha   90.00
_cell.angle_beta   90.00
_cell.angle_gamma   90.00
#
_symmetry.space_group_name_H-M   'P 1'
#
loop_
_entity.id
_entity.type
_entity.pdbx_description
1 polymer ?
#
loop_
_entity_poly.entity_id
_entity_poly.type
_entity_poly.pdbx_seq_one_letter_code
_entity_poly.pdbx_strand_id
1 'polypeptide(L)'
;IHQISLKKHPPTLSYDELTTVRKNLQRAGLEVDTEYIRETWYPVYRRHFLQQALLRAYDGRKAYYLYVTQNRDRGDCTLNVNDIILFWRIQQVMKVTTNALRQQVINREARRLDKEIKAVLDEYSEDEDKKIQLLTGKRVSLAEELQYFKVEF
;
A
#
# COMPACT_ATOMS: atom_id res chain seq x y z
N ILE A 1 20.62 20.66 14.40
CA ILE A 1 20.18 20.05 13.11
C ILE A 1 19.88 21.12 12.04
N HIS A 2 19.82 22.42 12.36
CA HIS A 2 19.45 23.48 11.40
C HIS A 2 20.52 24.01 10.43
N GLN A 3 21.70 23.38 10.31
CA GLN A 3 22.79 23.90 9.45
C GLN A 3 23.42 22.84 8.54
N ILE A 4 22.61 22.04 7.85
CA ILE A 4 23.08 21.37 6.63
C ILE A 4 22.48 22.13 5.45
N SER A 5 23.38 22.64 4.61
CA SER A 5 23.12 23.55 3.48
C SER A 5 21.87 23.18 2.67
N LEU A 6 20.92 24.11 2.61
CA LEU A 6 19.58 24.01 2.00
C LEU A 6 19.57 23.88 0.45
N LYS A 7 20.67 23.49 -0.19
CA LYS A 7 20.74 23.31 -1.65
C LYS A 7 21.04 21.86 -2.00
N LYS A 8 19.99 21.13 -2.41
CA LYS A 8 20.02 19.79 -3.03
C LYS A 8 21.00 18.80 -2.35
N HIS A 9 20.81 18.57 -1.06
CA HIS A 9 21.56 17.53 -0.35
C HIS A 9 21.07 16.13 -0.76
N PRO A 10 21.95 15.14 -1.01
CA PRO A 10 21.55 13.77 -1.35
C PRO A 10 20.91 13.03 -0.17
N PRO A 11 20.18 11.92 -0.41
CA PRO A 11 19.54 11.16 0.66
C PRO A 11 20.51 10.46 1.61
N THR A 12 21.82 10.49 1.35
CA THR A 12 22.88 9.85 2.13
C THR A 12 23.85 10.89 2.66
N LEU A 13 24.25 10.74 3.93
CA LEU A 13 25.28 11.57 4.54
C LEU A 13 26.67 11.13 4.07
N SER A 14 27.54 12.09 3.79
CA SER A 14 28.97 11.82 3.63
C SER A 14 29.63 11.45 4.96
N TYR A 15 30.84 10.89 4.92
CA TYR A 15 31.60 10.56 6.14
C TYR A 15 31.86 11.78 7.03
N ASP A 16 32.17 12.92 6.41
CA ASP A 16 32.42 14.18 7.12
C ASP A 16 31.14 14.72 7.76
N GLU A 17 30.01 14.60 7.06
CA GLU A 17 28.70 14.99 7.57
C GLU A 17 28.27 14.08 8.72
N LEU A 18 28.48 12.77 8.62
CA LEU A 18 28.23 11.82 9.72
C LEU A 18 29.05 12.19 10.96
N THR A 19 30.33 12.47 10.78
CA THR A 19 31.22 12.89 11.87
C THR A 19 30.73 14.21 12.49
N THR A 20 30.27 15.15 11.66
CA THR A 20 29.75 16.44 12.10
C THR A 20 28.44 16.28 12.89
N VAL A 21 27.50 15.46 12.38
CA VAL A 21 26.25 15.15 13.06
C VAL A 21 26.53 14.48 14.41
N ARG A 22 27.45 13.51 14.46
CA ARG A 22 27.84 12.84 15.72
C ARG A 22 28.39 13.83 16.74
N LYS A 23 29.34 14.68 16.35
CA LYS A 23 29.91 15.71 17.24
C LYS A 23 28.85 16.70 17.73
N ASN A 24 27.89 17.06 16.88
CA ASN A 24 26.78 17.94 17.27
C ASN A 24 25.84 17.28 18.28
N LEU A 25 25.57 15.98 18.12
CA LEU A 25 24.76 15.21 19.09
C LEU A 25 25.50 15.07 20.43
N GLN A 26 26.81 14.78 20.41
CA GLN A 26 27.64 14.73 21.61
C GLN A 26 27.64 16.05 22.38
N ARG A 27 27.76 17.19 21.67
CA ARG A 27 27.65 18.53 22.28
C ARG A 27 26.28 18.81 22.88
N ALA A 28 25.23 18.16 22.38
CA ALA A 28 23.88 18.23 22.93
C ALA A 28 23.64 17.21 24.08
N GLY A 29 24.68 16.49 24.51
CA GLY A 29 24.60 15.48 25.57
C GLY A 29 24.08 14.12 25.11
N LEU A 30 24.03 13.85 23.80
CA LEU A 30 23.57 12.59 23.23
C LEU A 30 24.75 11.81 22.63
N GLU A 31 25.10 10.69 23.25
CA GLU A 31 26.06 9.74 22.68
C GLU A 31 25.32 8.72 21.82
N VAL A 32 25.60 8.76 20.52
CA VAL A 32 24.89 7.98 19.50
C VAL A 32 25.90 7.41 18.52
N ASP A 33 25.75 6.13 18.18
CA ASP A 33 26.59 5.50 17.16
C ASP A 33 26.26 6.00 15.74
N THR A 34 27.27 5.96 14.90
CA THR A 34 27.23 6.30 13.47
C THR A 34 26.16 5.55 12.72
N GLU A 35 25.99 4.26 13.01
CA GLU A 35 25.06 3.43 12.26
C GLU A 35 23.62 3.87 12.55
N TYR A 36 23.31 4.15 13.82
CA TYR A 36 22.02 4.71 14.20
C TYR A 36 21.74 6.07 13.54
N ILE A 37 22.76 6.94 13.44
CA ILE A 37 22.63 8.22 12.72
C ILE A 37 22.29 7.98 11.25
N ARG A 38 22.93 7.00 10.60
CA ARG A 38 22.70 6.65 9.19
C ARG A 38 21.29 6.10 8.97
N GLU A 39 20.86 5.16 9.79
CA GLU A 39 19.51 4.58 9.74
C GLU A 39 18.44 5.65 9.93
N THR A 40 18.67 6.58 10.85
CA THR A 40 17.73 7.66 11.17
C THR A 40 17.76 8.79 10.14
N TRP A 41 18.85 8.99 9.42
CA TRP A 41 18.96 10.09 8.45
C TRP A 41 17.96 9.96 7.32
N TYR A 42 17.79 8.77 6.76
CA TYR A 42 16.93 8.57 5.60
C TYR A 42 15.47 9.02 5.82
N PRO A 43 14.77 8.62 6.90
CA PRO A 43 13.42 9.11 7.17
C PRO A 43 13.39 10.62 7.45
N VAL A 44 14.40 11.17 8.12
CA VAL A 44 14.50 12.62 8.40
C VAL A 44 14.62 13.42 7.09
N TYR A 45 15.55 13.02 6.22
CA TYR A 45 15.73 13.59 4.90
C TYR A 45 14.45 13.49 4.07
N ARG A 46 13.85 12.30 4.01
CA ARG A 46 12.63 12.06 3.24
C ARG A 46 11.48 12.96 3.69
N ARG A 47 11.29 13.12 5.01
CA ARG A 47 10.28 14.05 5.56
C ARG A 47 10.53 15.48 5.10
N HIS A 48 11.75 15.97 5.26
CA HIS A 48 12.12 17.32 4.85
C HIS A 48 11.94 17.52 3.34
N PHE A 49 12.41 16.58 2.52
CA PHE A 49 12.26 16.60 1.07
C PHE A 49 10.79 16.69 0.64
N LEU A 50 9.93 15.85 1.20
CA LEU A 50 8.50 15.84 0.88
C LEU A 50 7.79 17.13 1.32
N GLN A 51 8.15 17.68 2.48
CA GLN A 51 7.61 18.98 2.93
C GLN A 51 7.98 20.10 1.95
N GLN A 52 9.24 20.14 1.51
CA GLN A 52 9.69 21.13 0.54
C GLN A 52 9.04 20.93 -0.84
N ALA A 53 8.89 19.67 -1.30
CA ALA A 53 8.17 19.37 -2.54
C ALA A 53 6.70 19.78 -2.47
N LEU A 54 6.05 19.58 -1.32
CA LEU A 54 4.66 19.98 -1.11
C LEU A 54 4.47 21.49 -1.21
N LEU A 55 5.35 22.27 -0.56
CA LEU A 55 5.32 23.73 -0.63
C LEU A 55 5.44 24.22 -2.09
N ARG A 56 6.41 23.69 -2.84
CA ARG A 56 6.59 24.03 -4.26
C ARG A 56 5.41 23.60 -5.14
N ALA A 57 4.78 22.47 -4.85
CA ALA A 57 3.61 22.00 -5.58
C ALA A 57 2.39 22.92 -5.38
N TYR A 58 2.21 23.50 -4.17
CA TYR A 58 1.15 24.48 -3.91
C TYR A 58 1.34 25.76 -4.74
N ASP A 59 2.57 26.26 -4.82
CA ASP A 59 2.90 27.40 -5.69
C ASP A 59 2.60 27.07 -7.16
N GLY A 60 2.74 25.81 -7.54
CA GLY A 60 2.45 25.34 -8.89
C GLY A 60 0.98 25.53 -9.31
N ARG A 61 0.02 25.31 -8.39
CA ARG A 61 -1.41 25.55 -8.67
C ARG A 61 -1.69 27.03 -8.91
N LYS A 62 -1.10 27.91 -8.10
CA LYS A 62 -1.23 29.36 -8.23
C LYS A 62 -0.60 29.85 -9.55
N ALA A 63 0.58 29.35 -9.88
CA ALA A 63 1.26 29.66 -11.13
C ALA A 63 0.46 29.20 -12.35
N TYR A 64 -0.15 28.01 -12.33
CA TYR A 64 -1.05 27.56 -13.38
C TYR A 64 -2.28 28.47 -13.53
N TYR A 65 -2.91 28.86 -12.42
CA TYR A 65 -4.05 29.77 -12.45
C TYR A 65 -3.69 31.12 -13.08
N LEU A 66 -2.53 31.69 -12.73
CA LEU A 66 -2.05 32.94 -13.32
C LEU A 66 -1.71 32.81 -14.80
N TYR A 67 -1.09 31.69 -15.21
CA TYR A 67 -0.85 31.38 -16.62
C TYR A 67 -2.14 31.36 -17.42
N VAL A 68 -3.18 30.67 -16.93
CA VAL A 68 -4.48 30.55 -17.61
C VAL A 68 -5.25 31.88 -17.63
N THR A 69 -5.19 32.67 -16.57
CA THR A 69 -6.00 33.90 -16.45
C THR A 69 -5.37 35.13 -17.09
N GLN A 70 -4.04 35.22 -17.16
CA GLN A 70 -3.35 36.42 -17.62
C GLN A 70 -2.86 36.34 -19.07
N ASN A 71 -3.19 35.28 -19.83
CA ASN A 71 -2.74 35.04 -21.21
C ASN A 71 -1.22 35.29 -21.38
N ARG A 72 -0.42 35.01 -20.34
CA ARG A 72 1.03 35.21 -20.41
C ARG A 72 1.64 34.20 -21.38
N ASP A 73 2.60 34.68 -22.15
CA ASP A 73 3.26 33.89 -23.17
C ASP A 73 3.88 32.61 -22.59
N ARG A 74 3.77 31.48 -23.31
CA ARG A 74 4.20 30.14 -22.85
C ARG A 74 5.66 30.08 -22.37
N GLY A 75 6.49 31.03 -22.79
CA GLY A 75 7.92 31.06 -22.51
C GLY A 75 8.33 31.52 -21.11
N ASP A 76 7.48 32.27 -20.40
CA ASP A 76 7.88 32.92 -19.13
C ASP A 76 7.41 32.14 -17.88
N CYS A 77 6.47 31.21 -18.05
CA CYS A 77 5.97 30.37 -16.97
C CYS A 77 6.76 29.04 -16.90
N THR A 78 7.97 29.07 -16.35
CA THR A 78 8.72 27.86 -16.01
C THR A 78 8.12 27.18 -14.77
N LEU A 79 6.91 26.64 -14.91
CA LEU A 79 6.28 25.84 -13.87
C LEU A 79 7.12 24.59 -13.61
N ASN A 80 7.73 24.48 -12.43
CA ASN A 80 8.43 23.25 -12.06
C ASN A 80 7.40 22.16 -11.70
N VAL A 81 6.90 21.45 -12.73
CA VAL A 81 5.85 20.41 -12.59
C VAL A 81 6.38 19.11 -11.95
N ASN A 82 7.69 18.99 -11.72
CA ASN A 82 8.31 17.76 -11.21
C ASN A 82 7.72 17.33 -9.86
N ASP A 83 7.45 18.28 -8.96
CA ASP A 83 6.85 17.97 -7.65
C ASP A 83 5.39 17.49 -7.78
N ILE A 84 4.62 18.05 -8.72
CA ILE A 84 3.24 17.60 -9.01
C ILE A 84 3.26 16.16 -9.55
N ILE A 85 4.19 15.86 -10.47
CA ILE A 85 4.37 14.51 -11.02
C ILE A 85 4.78 13.52 -9.92
N LEU A 86 5.68 13.93 -9.01
CA LEU A 86 6.08 13.13 -7.86
C LEU A 86 4.86 12.73 -7.02
N PHE A 87 4.01 13.68 -6.62
CA PHE A 87 2.82 13.38 -5.82
C PHE A 87 1.82 12.51 -6.57
N TRP A 88 1.62 12.74 -7.86
CA TRP A 88 0.77 11.85 -8.67
C TRP A 88 1.28 10.41 -8.68
N ARG A 89 2.60 10.21 -8.83
CA ARG A 89 3.22 8.87 -8.75
C ARG A 89 3.02 8.22 -7.39
N ILE A 90 3.20 8.98 -6.30
CA ILE A 90 2.96 8.49 -4.94
C ILE A 90 1.49 8.04 -4.78
N GLN A 91 0.53 8.83 -5.29
CA GLN A 91 -0.88 8.46 -5.27
C GLN A 91 -1.16 7.17 -6.06
N GLN A 92 -0.53 6.99 -7.23
CA GLN A 92 -0.70 5.74 -8.00
C GLN A 92 -0.16 4.54 -7.23
N VAL A 93 1.04 4.65 -6.64
CA VAL A 93 1.62 3.59 -5.82
C VAL A 93 0.69 3.24 -4.67
N MET A 94 0.20 4.23 -3.92
CA MET A 94 -0.75 4.01 -2.83
C MET A 94 -2.02 3.30 -3.29
N LYS A 95 -2.57 3.66 -4.46
CA LYS A 95 -3.77 3.04 -5.02
C LYS A 95 -3.53 1.57 -5.35
N VAL A 96 -2.40 1.26 -5.98
CA VAL A 96 -2.02 -0.12 -6.32
C VAL A 96 -1.79 -0.94 -5.04
N THR A 97 -1.04 -0.42 -4.07
CA THR A 97 -0.77 -1.09 -2.79
C THR A 97 -2.07 -1.37 -2.02
N THR A 98 -3.00 -0.41 -1.97
CA THR A 98 -4.30 -0.59 -1.31
C THR A 98 -5.12 -1.68 -1.98
N ASN A 99 -5.14 -1.73 -3.31
CA ASN A 99 -5.86 -2.77 -4.04
C ASN A 99 -5.23 -4.15 -3.82
N ALA A 100 -3.90 -4.23 -3.83
CA ALA A 100 -3.18 -5.47 -3.53
C ALA A 100 -3.49 -5.96 -2.11
N LEU A 101 -3.49 -5.07 -1.11
CA LEU A 101 -3.81 -5.41 0.27
C LEU A 101 -5.26 -5.90 0.41
N ARG A 102 -6.21 -5.22 -0.24
CA ARG A 102 -7.62 -5.67 -0.26
C ARG A 102 -7.72 -7.09 -0.82
N GLN A 103 -7.04 -7.35 -1.95
CA GLN A 103 -7.06 -8.68 -2.56
C GLN A 103 -6.40 -9.73 -1.67
N GLN A 104 -5.31 -9.38 -0.98
CA GLN A 104 -4.66 -10.28 -0.02
C GLN A 104 -5.60 -10.67 1.13
N VAL A 105 -6.32 -9.70 1.70
CA VAL A 105 -7.29 -9.94 2.77
C VAL A 105 -8.43 -10.82 2.28
N ILE A 106 -9.06 -10.46 1.15
CA ILE A 106 -10.17 -11.24 0.58
C ILE A 106 -9.74 -12.68 0.28
N ASN A 107 -8.59 -12.86 -0.37
CA ASN A 107 -8.09 -14.19 -0.70
C ASN A 107 -7.75 -15.01 0.56
N ARG A 108 -7.27 -14.35 1.62
CA ARG A 108 -7.01 -15.01 2.91
C ARG A 108 -8.31 -15.49 3.55
N GLU A 109 -9.32 -14.64 3.60
CA GLU A 109 -10.62 -14.97 4.20
C GLU A 109 -11.35 -16.04 3.38
N ALA A 110 -11.34 -15.94 2.04
CA ALA A 110 -11.93 -16.96 1.16
C ALA A 110 -11.34 -18.35 1.40
N ARG A 111 -10.01 -18.45 1.55
CA ARG A 111 -9.33 -19.72 1.88
C ARG A 111 -9.64 -20.22 3.28
N ARG A 112 -9.88 -19.33 4.25
CA ARG A 112 -10.27 -19.72 5.60
C ARG A 112 -11.68 -20.32 5.60
N LEU A 113 -12.62 -19.62 4.97
CA LEU A 113 -14.01 -20.07 4.83
C LEU A 113 -14.11 -21.40 4.07
N ASP A 114 -13.37 -21.57 2.98
CA ASP A 114 -13.35 -22.85 2.24
C ASP A 114 -12.90 -24.03 3.11
N LYS A 115 -11.91 -23.81 4.00
CA LYS A 115 -11.47 -24.84 4.95
C LYS A 115 -12.51 -25.12 6.03
N GLU A 116 -13.14 -24.08 6.57
CA GLU A 116 -14.20 -24.22 7.58
C GLU A 116 -15.41 -24.96 7.00
N ILE A 117 -15.84 -24.61 5.78
CA ILE A 117 -16.95 -25.29 5.08
C ILE A 117 -16.62 -26.76 4.85
N LYS A 118 -15.40 -27.07 4.38
CA LYS A 118 -14.97 -28.47 4.18
C LYS A 118 -14.99 -29.25 5.48
N ALA A 119 -14.43 -28.70 6.56
CA ALA A 119 -14.42 -29.37 7.85
C ALA A 119 -15.84 -29.68 8.36
N VAL A 120 -16.78 -28.73 8.22
CA VAL A 120 -18.19 -28.94 8.60
C VAL A 120 -18.85 -29.99 7.70
N LEU A 121 -18.57 -29.97 6.39
CA LEU A 121 -19.12 -30.96 5.46
C LEU A 121 -18.58 -32.37 5.74
N ASP A 122 -17.30 -32.48 6.09
CA ASP A 122 -16.67 -33.73 6.49
C ASP A 122 -17.32 -34.27 7.76
N GLU A 123 -17.55 -33.42 8.77
CA GLU A 123 -18.28 -33.78 10.00
C GLU A 123 -19.72 -34.25 9.70
N TYR A 124 -20.43 -33.58 8.79
CA TYR A 124 -21.78 -33.99 8.40
C TYR A 124 -21.79 -35.29 7.58
N SER A 125 -20.73 -35.58 6.83
CA SER A 125 -20.60 -36.82 6.07
C SER A 125 -20.41 -38.05 6.99
N GLU A 126 -19.91 -37.86 8.20
CA GLU A 126 -19.75 -38.92 9.22
C GLU A 126 -21.08 -39.27 9.93
N ASP A 127 -22.08 -38.38 9.88
CA ASP A 127 -23.40 -38.56 10.48
C ASP A 127 -24.40 -39.09 9.43
N GLU A 128 -24.64 -40.41 9.43
CA GLU A 128 -25.53 -41.08 8.46
C GLU A 128 -26.96 -40.51 8.46
N ASP A 129 -27.52 -40.13 9.62
CA ASP A 129 -28.87 -39.57 9.70
C ASP A 129 -28.94 -38.19 9.02
N LYS A 130 -27.94 -37.34 9.26
CA LYS A 130 -27.82 -36.04 8.56
C LYS A 130 -27.54 -36.22 7.08
N LYS A 131 -26.73 -37.21 6.71
CA LYS A 131 -26.40 -37.50 5.31
C LYS A 131 -27.64 -37.94 4.54
N ILE A 132 -28.44 -38.85 5.11
CA ILE A 132 -29.74 -39.24 4.55
C ILE A 132 -30.64 -38.01 4.44
N GLN A 133 -30.77 -37.20 5.50
CA GLN A 133 -31.63 -36.02 5.49
C GLN A 133 -31.21 -34.95 4.45
N LEU A 134 -29.91 -34.76 4.22
CA LEU A 134 -29.37 -33.76 3.29
C LEU A 134 -29.32 -34.25 1.84
N LEU A 135 -29.19 -35.55 1.62
CA LEU A 135 -29.12 -36.17 0.29
C LEU A 135 -30.47 -36.69 -0.21
N THR A 136 -31.48 -36.85 0.65
CA THR A 136 -32.84 -37.19 0.21
C THR A 136 -33.66 -35.95 -0.11
N GLY A 137 -34.41 -36.02 -1.21
CA GLY A 137 -35.31 -34.96 -1.63
C GLY A 137 -36.15 -35.41 -2.82
N LYS A 138 -37.23 -34.67 -3.14
CA LYS A 138 -38.19 -35.03 -4.21
C LYS A 138 -37.55 -35.37 -5.56
N ARG A 139 -36.41 -34.77 -5.89
CA ARG A 139 -35.68 -35.04 -7.15
C ARG A 139 -34.86 -36.32 -7.08
N VAL A 140 -34.34 -36.67 -5.91
CA VAL A 140 -33.55 -37.90 -5.69
C VAL A 140 -34.47 -39.09 -5.63
N SER A 141 -35.59 -38.99 -4.91
CA SER A 141 -36.62 -40.05 -4.88
C SER A 141 -37.19 -40.35 -6.28
N LEU A 142 -37.50 -39.30 -7.06
CA LEU A 142 -37.99 -39.47 -8.42
C LEU A 142 -36.91 -40.07 -9.34
N ALA A 143 -35.63 -39.73 -9.14
CA ALA A 143 -34.53 -40.31 -9.91
C ALA A 143 -34.29 -41.79 -9.56
N GLU A 144 -34.38 -42.16 -8.29
CA GLU A 144 -34.32 -43.55 -7.84
C GLU A 144 -35.47 -44.36 -8.43
N GLU A 145 -36.71 -43.88 -8.35
CA GLU A 145 -37.89 -44.52 -8.96
C GLU A 145 -37.67 -44.74 -10.48
N LEU A 146 -37.21 -43.72 -11.20
CA LEU A 146 -36.91 -43.82 -12.63
C LEU A 146 -35.78 -44.82 -12.94
N GLN A 147 -34.81 -44.95 -12.03
CA GLN A 147 -33.73 -45.93 -12.16
C GLN A 147 -34.23 -47.35 -11.96
N TYR A 148 -35.13 -47.60 -11.00
CA TYR A 148 -35.79 -48.90 -10.83
C TYR A 148 -36.54 -49.30 -12.09
N PHE A 149 -37.35 -48.40 -12.66
CA PHE A 149 -38.05 -48.68 -13.92
C PHE A 149 -37.10 -48.99 -15.07
N LYS A 150 -35.94 -48.35 -15.16
CA LYS A 150 -34.95 -48.62 -16.23
C LYS A 150 -34.24 -49.96 -16.12
N VAL A 151 -34.22 -50.58 -14.95
CA VAL A 151 -33.54 -51.86 -14.69
C VAL A 151 -34.50 -53.05 -14.91
N GLU A 152 -35.81 -52.80 -14.85
CA GLU A 152 -36.85 -53.80 -15.10
C GLU A 152 -37.23 -53.99 -16.58
N PHE A 153 -36.65 -53.20 -17.50
CA PHE A 153 -36.78 -53.33 -18.96
C PHE A 153 -35.43 -53.65 -19.61
#